data_AF-A0ABD2W6T1-F1
#
_entry.id   AF-A0ABD2W6T1-F1
#
_cell.length_a   1.000
_cell.length_b   1.000
_cell.length_c   1.000
_cell.angle_alpha   90.00
_cell.angle_beta   90.00
_cell.angle_gamma   90.00
#
_symmetry.space_group_name_H-M   'P 1'
#
loop_
_entity.id
_entity.type
_entity.pdbx_description
1 polymer ?
#
loop_
_entity_poly.entity_id
_entity_poly.type
_entity_poly.pdbx_seq_one_letter_code
_entity_poly.pdbx_strand_id
1 'polypeptide(L)' 'MGFGEGPRMCVGMRLGLMLVKLAAATLLLRYGLAPSARSPWPLEMDRTSFLAYAKGGVWATFGRLEEAA' A
#
# COMPACT_ATOMS: atom_id res chain seq x y z
N MET A 1 -8.15 -9.93 11.90
CA MET A 1 -8.81 -9.92 10.57
C MET A 1 -8.98 -8.46 10.13
N GLY A 2 -8.41 -8.03 8.99
CA GLY A 2 -8.29 -6.60 8.60
C GLY A 2 -9.60 -5.86 8.30
N PHE A 3 -10.71 -6.59 8.15
CA PHE A 3 -12.05 -6.05 7.90
C PHE A 3 -13.05 -6.39 9.03
N GLY A 4 -12.56 -6.94 10.14
CA GLY A 4 -13.42 -7.49 11.19
C GLY A 4 -14.18 -8.75 10.77
N GLU A 5 -15.04 -9.23 11.66
CA GLU A 5 -15.88 -10.42 11.46
C GLU A 5 -17.21 -10.24 12.24
N GLY A 6 -18.25 -11.00 11.90
CA GLY A 6 -19.57 -10.92 12.55
C GLY A 6 -20.44 -9.73 12.09
N PRO A 7 -21.50 -9.37 12.84
CA PRO A 7 -22.53 -8.41 12.40
C PRO A 7 -22.03 -6.97 12.23
N ARG A 8 -20.82 -6.66 12.73
CA ARG A 8 -20.15 -5.36 12.61
C ARG A 8 -18.93 -5.42 11.69
N MET A 9 -18.83 -6.45 10.84
CA MET A 9 -17.79 -6.53 9.82
C MET A 9 -17.87 -5.36 8.84
N CYS A 10 -16.74 -5.02 8.23
CA CYS A 10 -16.66 -3.91 7.29
C CYS A 10 -17.48 -4.21 6.03
N VAL A 11 -18.57 -3.46 5.85
CA VAL A 11 -19.40 -3.46 4.64
C VAL A 11 -18.58 -3.15 3.37
N GLY A 12 -17.50 -2.38 3.51
CA GLY A 12 -16.60 -2.01 2.41
C GLY A 12 -15.58 -3.07 2.00
N MET A 13 -15.58 -4.28 2.58
CA MET A 13 -14.54 -5.29 2.33
C MET A 13 -14.32 -5.59 0.84
N ARG A 14 -15.41 -5.83 0.09
CA ARG A 14 -15.32 -6.17 -1.34
C ARG A 14 -14.77 -5.01 -2.17
N LEU A 15 -15.21 -3.80 -1.87
CA LEU A 15 -14.73 -2.58 -2.53
C LEU A 15 -13.25 -2.35 -2.23
N GLY A 16 -12.85 -2.43 -0.96
CA GLY A 16 -11.45 -2.24 -0.56
C GLY A 16 -10.51 -3.23 -1.24
N LEU A 17 -10.91 -4.51 -1.30
CA LEU A 17 -10.14 -5.53 -2.01
C LEU A 17 -10.06 -5.26 -3.53
N MET A 18 -11.15 -4.82 -4.15
CA MET A 18 -11.13 -4.47 -5.58
C MET A 18 -10.18 -3.30 -5.84
N LEU A 19 -10.26 -2.23 -5.06
CA LEU A 19 -9.41 -1.04 -5.22
C LEU A 19 -7.93 -1.38 -5.05
N VAL A 20 -7.58 -2.15 -4.01
CA VAL A 20 -6.19 -2.55 -3.76
C VAL A 20 -5.67 -3.46 -4.87
N LYS A 21 -6.47 -4.42 -5.34
CA LYS A 21 -6.08 -5.30 -6.46
C LYS A 21 -5.86 -4.52 -7.75
N LEU A 22 -6.76 -3.59 -8.08
CA LEU A 22 -6.62 -2.76 -9.28
C LEU A 22 -5.37 -1.89 -9.22
N ALA A 23 -5.11 -1.26 -8.07
CA ALA A 23 -3.92 -0.46 -7.85
C ALA A 23 -2.65 -1.31 -7.98
N ALA A 24 -2.60 -2.47 -7.30
CA ALA A 24 -1.47 -3.39 -7.37
C ALA A 24 -1.21 -3.90 -8.79
N ALA A 25 -2.25 -4.34 -9.50
CA ALA A 25 -2.13 -4.80 -10.88
C ALA A 25 -1.61 -3.68 -11.80
N THR A 26 -2.14 -2.47 -11.65
CA THR A 26 -1.71 -1.32 -12.45
C THR A 26 -0.24 -0.97 -12.19
N LEU A 27 0.18 -0.98 -10.93
CA LEU A 27 1.57 -0.72 -10.54
C LEU A 27 2.50 -1.79 -11.12
N LEU A 28 2.18 -3.07 -10.95
CA LEU A 28 3.03 -4.18 -11.41
C LEU A 28 3.12 -4.28 -12.94
N LEU A 29 2.05 -3.93 -13.66
CA LEU A 29 2.03 -4.02 -15.13
C LEU A 29 2.72 -2.83 -15.81
N ARG A 30 2.79 -1.67 -15.15
CA ARG A 30 3.23 -0.42 -15.80
C ARG A 30 4.48 0.20 -15.18
N TYR A 31 4.86 -0.19 -13.96
CA TYR A 31 5.95 0.44 -13.22
C TYR A 31 6.90 -0.56 -12.54
N GLY A 32 8.19 -0.24 -12.58
CA GLY A 32 9.21 -0.80 -11.69
C GLY A 32 9.28 0.03 -10.40
N LEU A 33 9.34 -0.65 -9.26
CA LEU A 33 9.42 -0.05 -7.93
C LEU A 33 10.82 -0.24 -7.36
N ALA A 34 11.44 0.86 -6.93
CA ALA A 34 12.70 0.83 -6.18
C ALA A 34 12.51 1.47 -4.78
N PRO A 35 13.19 0.95 -3.73
CA PRO A 35 13.15 1.56 -2.41
C PRO A 35 13.74 2.97 -2.45
N SER A 36 13.07 3.91 -1.78
CA SER A 36 13.59 5.28 -1.63
C SER A 36 14.41 5.40 -0.35
N ALA A 37 15.52 6.12 -0.41
CA ALA A 37 16.31 6.50 0.78
C ALA A 37 15.53 7.39 1.76
N ARG A 38 14.38 7.95 1.35
CA ARG A 38 13.49 8.74 2.21
C ARG A 38 12.71 7.87 3.19
N SER A 39 12.54 6.58 2.90
CA SER A 39 11.84 5.66 3.79
C SER A 39 12.75 5.25 4.95
N PRO A 40 12.30 5.37 6.21
CA PRO A 40 13.07 4.86 7.34
C PRO A 40 13.10 3.33 7.31
N TRP A 41 14.29 2.77 7.54
CA TRP A 41 14.51 1.33 7.66
C TRP A 41 15.23 1.05 8.98
N PRO A 42 14.66 0.23 9.89
CA PRO A 42 13.38 -0.47 9.80
C PRO A 42 12.16 0.46 9.86
N LEU A 43 11.05 0.03 9.24
CA LEU A 43 9.80 0.80 9.24
C LEU A 43 9.16 0.76 10.63
N GLU A 44 9.04 1.91 11.28
CA GLU A 44 8.36 2.03 12.57
C GLU A 44 6.90 2.44 12.39
N MET A 45 5.99 1.81 13.13
CA MET A 45 4.57 2.20 13.14
C MET A 45 4.36 3.47 13.96
N ASP A 46 3.58 4.40 13.43
CA ASP A 46 3.16 5.60 14.16
C ASP A 46 2.10 5.23 15.20
N ARG A 47 2.50 5.29 16.48
CA ARG A 47 1.64 4.97 17.63
C ARG A 47 0.61 6.05 17.92
N THR A 48 0.76 7.24 17.35
CA THR A 48 -0.17 8.37 17.54
C THR A 48 -1.29 8.38 16.51
N SER A 49 -1.14 7.61 15.43
CA SER A 49 -2.13 7.58 14.37
C SER A 49 -3.29 6.63 14.68
N PHE A 50 -4.50 7.05 14.30
CA PHE A 50 -5.69 6.22 14.38
C PHE A 50 -5.63 5.02 13.42
N LEU A 51 -4.95 5.18 12.28
CA LEU A 51 -4.74 4.12 11.29
C LEU A 51 -3.31 3.59 11.38
N ALA A 52 -3.10 2.39 10.85
CA ALA A 52 -1.79 1.77 10.76
C ALA A 52 -0.93 2.48 9.70
N TYR A 53 -0.29 3.58 10.08
CA TYR A 53 0.69 4.29 9.24
C TYR A 53 2.11 4.08 9.74
N ALA A 54 3.05 4.15 8.81
CA ALA A 54 4.48 4.23 9.12
C ALA A 54 4.84 5.65 9.57
N LYS A 55 5.62 5.76 10.64
CA LYS A 55 6.19 7.02 11.09
C LYS A 55 7.13 7.57 10.01
N GLY A 56 6.87 8.77 9.52
CA GLY A 56 7.62 9.38 8.40
C GLY A 56 7.18 8.93 7.00
N GLY A 57 6.16 8.07 6.90
CA GLY A 57 5.58 7.62 5.64
C GLY A 57 6.38 6.51 4.93
N VAL A 58 5.81 6.02 3.83
CA VAL A 58 6.42 5.00 2.95
C VAL A 58 6.65 5.62 1.59
N TRP A 59 7.90 5.61 1.13
CA TRP A 59 8.34 6.21 -0.12
C TRP A 59 8.97 5.16 -1.04
N ALA A 60 8.59 5.20 -2.31
CA ALA A 60 9.16 4.38 -3.37
C ALA A 60 9.41 5.25 -4.61
N THR A 61 10.45 4.90 -5.35
CA THR A 61 10.73 5.50 -6.66
C THR A 61 10.08 4.64 -7.74
N PHE A 62 9.38 5.28 -8.68
CA PHE A 62 8.67 4.61 -9.76
C PHE A 62 9.38 4.89 -11.09
N GLY A 63 9.74 3.84 -11.82
CA GLY A 63 10.15 3.91 -13.23
C GLY A 63 9.09 3.28 -14.12
N ARG A 64 8.79 3.83 -15.29
CA ARG A 64 7.84 3.22 -16.23
C ARG A 64 8.47 1.98 -16.88
N LEU A 65 7.69 0.91 -17.05
CA LEU A 65 8.15 -0.34 -17.65
C LEU A 65 8.16 -0.32 -19.20
N GLU A 66 7.59 0.70 -19.84
CA GLU A 66 7.44 0.78 -21.30
C GLU A 66 8.74 1.13 -22.07
N GLU A 67 9.89 1.15 -21.40
CA GLU A 67 11.21 1.34 -22.03
C GLU A 67 12.16 0.12 -21.88
N ALA A 68 11.70 -1.01 -21.34
CA ALA A 68 12.53 -2.20 -21.10
C ALA A 68 12.23 -3.40 -22.03
N ALA A 69 11.57 -3.17 -23.17
CA ALA A 69 11.30 -4.19 -24.19
C ALA A 69 11.93 -3.80 -25.54
#